data_AF-A0A7V3AA08-F1
#
_entry.id   AF-A0A7V3AA08-F1
#
_cell.length_a   1.000
_cell.length_b   1.000
_cell.length_c   1.000
_cell.angle_alpha   90.00
_cell.angle_beta   90.00
_cell.angle_gamma   90.00
#
_symmetry.space_group_name_H-M   'P 1'
#
loop_
_entity.id
_entity.type
_entity.pdbx_description
1 polymer ?
#
loop_
_entity_poly.entity_id
_entity_poly.type
_entity_poly.pdbx_seq_one_letter_code
_entity_poly.pdbx_strand_id
1 'polypeptide(L)'
;MIQDLERIEYRHGMLESGMKPGDLPARTWHGAKIPVEVRKSVNEEDILNLGGVYGNKDAGDPVEYDHLRLVLTDDVVEIEVFNRGITLFTTGDEKVKRIHRVLCKLDDRKK
;
A
#
# COMPACT_ATOMS: atom_id res chain seq x y z
N MET A 1 14.93 7.23 18.56
CA MET A 1 13.54 7.72 18.59
C MET A 1 12.67 6.61 18.03
N ILE A 2 11.59 6.25 18.72
CA ILE A 2 10.62 5.29 18.20
C ILE A 2 9.71 6.11 17.29
N GLN A 3 9.73 5.85 15.99
CA GLN A 3 8.78 6.48 15.07
C GLN A 3 7.43 5.78 15.24
N ASP A 4 6.45 6.48 15.80
CA ASP A 4 5.11 5.94 15.95
C ASP A 4 4.30 6.13 14.67
N LEU A 5 3.62 5.06 14.24
CA LEU A 5 2.71 5.12 13.10
C LEU A 5 1.40 5.82 13.50
N GLU A 6 1.23 7.04 13.02
CA GLU A 6 0.12 7.93 13.37
C GLU A 6 -1.08 7.77 12.43
N ARG A 7 -0.82 7.59 11.13
CA ARG A 7 -1.88 7.49 10.13
C ARG A 7 -1.50 6.54 8.99
N ILE A 8 -2.48 5.79 8.52
CA ILE A 8 -2.39 5.02 7.27
C ILE A 8 -3.44 5.57 6.33
N GLU A 9 -3.04 5.93 5.11
CA GLU A 9 -3.92 6.18 3.97
C GLU A 9 -3.67 5.10 2.93
N TYR A 10 -4.73 4.48 2.42
CA TYR A 10 -4.63 3.45 1.39
C TYR A 10 -5.66 3.69 0.30
N ARG A 11 -5.18 3.84 -0.93
CA ARG A 11 -5.95 3.89 -2.16
C ARG A 11 -5.68 2.63 -2.97
N HIS A 12 -6.73 2.03 -3.50
CA HIS A 12 -6.62 0.83 -4.33
C HIS A 12 -7.78 0.77 -5.31
N GLY A 13 -7.47 0.48 -6.58
CA GLY A 13 -8.47 0.16 -7.60
C GLY A 13 -7.87 0.11 -9.00
N MET A 14 -8.74 -0.01 -9.99
CA MET A 14 -8.37 0.03 -11.40
C MET A 14 -8.41 1.47 -11.91
N LEU A 15 -7.36 1.91 -12.59
CA LEU A 15 -7.29 3.20 -13.26
C LEU A 15 -7.81 3.04 -14.68
N GLU A 16 -9.08 3.40 -14.87
CA GLU A 16 -9.73 3.47 -16.18
C GLU A 16 -9.15 4.61 -17.03
N SER A 17 -9.39 4.57 -18.34
CA SER A 17 -8.92 5.59 -19.27
C SER A 17 -9.35 7.01 -18.84
N GLY A 18 -8.37 7.90 -18.67
CA GLY A 18 -8.56 9.28 -18.22
C GLY A 18 -8.65 9.47 -16.71
N MET A 19 -8.67 8.40 -15.92
CA MET A 19 -8.66 8.45 -14.45
C MET A 19 -7.26 8.77 -13.91
N LYS A 20 -7.21 9.53 -12.82
CA LYS A 20 -5.97 9.81 -12.07
C LYS A 20 -5.96 8.99 -10.78
N PRO A 21 -4.77 8.68 -10.21
CA PRO A 21 -4.66 8.06 -8.89
C PRO A 21 -5.50 8.71 -7.78
N GLY A 22 -5.63 10.04 -7.81
CA GLY A 22 -6.42 10.79 -6.83
C GLY A 22 -7.93 10.56 -6.91
N ASP A 23 -8.43 10.07 -8.04
CA ASP A 23 -9.86 9.78 -8.25
C ASP A 23 -10.26 8.46 -7.58
N LEU A 24 -9.30 7.60 -7.22
CA LEU A 24 -9.57 6.37 -6.48
C LEU A 24 -9.94 6.67 -5.02
N PRO A 25 -10.89 5.93 -4.43
CA PRO A 25 -11.28 6.11 -3.05
C PRO A 25 -10.11 5.82 -2.11
N ALA A 26 -9.90 6.72 -1.14
CA ALA A 26 -8.93 6.54 -0.06
C ALA A 26 -9.63 6.11 1.22
N ARG A 27 -9.05 5.11 1.88
CA ARG A 27 -9.39 4.76 3.26
C ARG A 27 -8.30 5.26 4.19
N THR A 28 -8.69 5.79 5.33
CA THR A 28 -7.77 6.39 6.30
C THR A 28 -8.02 5.85 7.70
N TRP A 29 -6.95 5.48 8.41
CA TRP A 29 -6.97 5.07 9.80
C TRP A 29 -5.99 5.93 10.61
N HIS A 30 -6.39 6.33 11.81
CA HIS A 30 -5.61 7.23 12.66
C HIS A 30 -5.37 6.62 14.05
N GLY A 31 -4.14 6.71 14.55
CA GLY A 31 -3.76 6.34 15.91
C GLY A 31 -4.33 5.00 16.33
N ALA A 32 -5.07 4.97 17.44
CA ALA A 32 -5.69 3.76 17.97
C ALA A 32 -6.73 3.09 17.03
N LYS A 33 -7.20 3.77 15.98
CA LYS A 33 -8.10 3.19 14.97
C LYS A 33 -7.35 2.37 13.91
N ILE A 34 -6.01 2.43 13.87
CA ILE A 34 -5.22 1.53 13.03
C ILE A 34 -5.28 0.13 13.66
N PRO A 35 -5.77 -0.90 12.95
CA PRO A 35 -5.89 -2.24 13.50
C PRO A 35 -4.56 -2.80 14.01
N VAL A 36 -4.60 -3.53 15.13
CA VAL A 36 -3.41 -4.09 15.77
C VAL A 36 -2.66 -5.04 14.83
N GLU A 37 -3.38 -5.86 14.07
CA GLU A 37 -2.74 -6.79 13.13
C GLU A 37 -2.11 -6.08 11.92
N VAL A 38 -2.64 -4.92 11.51
CA VAL A 38 -2.01 -4.08 10.49
C VAL A 38 -0.72 -3.47 11.03
N ARG A 39 -0.73 -2.92 12.25
CA ARG A 39 0.49 -2.41 12.91
C ARG A 39 1.56 -3.50 13.04
N LYS A 40 1.15 -4.69 13.48
CA LYS A 40 2.03 -5.85 13.58
C LYS A 40 2.64 -6.19 12.23
N SER A 41 1.83 -6.27 11.18
CA SER A 41 2.29 -6.58 9.83
C SER A 41 3.22 -5.50 9.27
N VAL A 42 2.99 -4.21 9.53
CA VAL A 42 3.89 -3.12 9.10
C VAL A 42 5.30 -3.32 9.67
N ASN A 43 5.40 -3.74 10.93
CA ASN A 43 6.69 -4.01 11.58
C ASN A 43 7.32 -5.33 11.11
N GLU A 44 6.55 -6.42 11.06
CA GLU A 44 7.05 -7.74 10.67
C GLU A 44 7.50 -7.79 9.20
N GLU A 45 6.80 -7.08 8.33
CA GLU A 45 7.13 -6.95 6.91
C GLU A 45 8.06 -5.77 6.63
N ASP A 46 8.49 -5.04 7.67
CA ASP A 46 9.44 -3.93 7.60
C ASP A 46 9.10 -2.94 6.45
N ILE A 47 7.82 -2.58 6.35
CA ILE A 47 7.27 -1.77 5.24
C ILE A 47 7.81 -0.34 5.25
N LEU A 48 8.16 0.19 6.42
CA LEU A 48 8.67 1.56 6.54
C LEU A 48 9.97 1.79 5.75
N ASN A 49 10.74 0.73 5.48
CA ASN A 49 11.95 0.78 4.67
C ASN A 49 11.71 0.49 3.18
N LEU A 50 10.45 0.34 2.75
CA LEU A 50 10.06 0.01 1.37
C LEU A 50 9.42 1.19 0.63
N GLY A 51 9.69 2.43 1.02
CA GLY A 51 9.24 3.60 0.27
C GLY A 51 9.69 3.55 -1.19
N GLY A 52 8.78 3.82 -2.13
CA GLY A 52 9.08 3.83 -3.56
C GLY A 52 7.95 3.34 -4.46
N VAL A 53 8.29 3.15 -5.73
CA VAL A 53 7.37 2.72 -6.79
C VAL A 53 7.73 1.31 -7.25
N TYR A 54 6.73 0.44 -7.34
CA TYR A 54 6.87 -0.97 -7.66
C TYR A 54 5.94 -1.41 -8.78
N GLY A 55 6.29 -2.52 -9.43
CA GLY A 55 5.53 -3.09 -10.53
C GLY A 55 5.70 -2.32 -11.84
N ASN A 56 4.90 -2.69 -12.84
CA ASN A 56 4.98 -2.13 -14.18
C ASN A 56 3.62 -1.55 -14.59
N LYS A 57 3.56 -0.23 -14.76
CA LYS A 57 2.37 0.51 -15.21
C LYS A 57 1.86 0.07 -16.59
N ASP A 58 2.72 -0.47 -17.45
CA ASP A 58 2.40 -0.83 -18.84
C ASP A 58 1.99 -2.31 -18.98
N ALA A 59 1.89 -3.06 -17.89
CA ALA A 59 1.65 -4.51 -17.91
C ALA A 59 0.16 -4.92 -17.99
N GLY A 60 -0.78 -3.99 -17.73
CA GLY A 60 -2.21 -4.27 -17.69
C GLY A 60 -3.05 -3.06 -18.11
N ASP A 61 -4.24 -3.33 -18.63
CA ASP A 61 -5.23 -2.32 -19.04
C ASP A 61 -6.65 -2.82 -18.66
N PRO A 62 -7.38 -2.17 -17.73
CA PRO A 62 -6.96 -1.00 -16.95
C PRO A 62 -5.83 -1.33 -15.97
N VAL A 63 -5.09 -0.30 -15.56
CA VAL A 63 -3.94 -0.45 -14.65
C VAL A 63 -4.44 -0.66 -13.22
N GLU A 64 -4.06 -1.76 -12.56
CA GLU A 64 -4.26 -1.90 -11.11
C GLU A 64 -3.29 -0.94 -10.40
N TYR A 65 -3.79 -0.13 -9.48
CA TYR A 65 -3.00 0.82 -8.72
C TYR A 65 -3.27 0.68 -7.22
N ASP A 66 -2.21 0.53 -6.45
CA ASP A 66 -2.19 0.63 -5.00
C ASP A 66 -1.32 1.81 -4.59
N HIS A 67 -1.80 2.64 -3.66
CA HIS A 67 -1.00 3.67 -3.00
C HIS A 67 -1.20 3.60 -1.50
N LEU A 68 -0.12 3.28 -0.80
CA LEU A 68 -0.06 3.22 0.65
C LEU A 68 0.81 4.37 1.16
N ARG A 69 0.22 5.21 2.01
CA ARG A 69 0.91 6.33 2.66
C ARG A 69 0.86 6.14 4.16
N LEU A 70 2.05 6.00 4.76
CA LEU A 70 2.26 5.77 6.19
C LEU A 70 2.83 7.05 6.78
N VAL A 71 2.05 7.71 7.63
CA VAL A 71 2.47 8.93 8.33
C VAL A 71 2.99 8.52 9.70
N LEU A 72 4.26 8.79 9.94
CA LEU A 72 4.94 8.64 11.20
C LEU A 72 5.01 10.00 11.90
N THR A 73 5.42 10.02 13.17
CA THR A 73 5.57 11.28 13.93
C THR A 73 6.51 12.28 13.26
N ASP A 74 7.59 11.81 12.64
CA ASP A 74 8.63 12.68 12.06
C ASP A 74 8.85 12.48 10.54
N ASP A 75 8.09 11.58 9.90
CA ASP A 75 8.35 11.17 8.51
C ASP A 75 7.09 10.64 7.79
N VAL A 76 7.16 10.52 6.47
CA VAL A 76 6.12 9.93 5.64
C VAL A 76 6.74 8.94 4.67
N VAL A 77 6.26 7.70 4.71
CA VAL A 77 6.64 6.65 3.76
C VAL A 77 5.50 6.44 2.76
N GLU A 78 5.81 6.60 1.47
CA GLU A 78 4.86 6.37 0.38
C GLU A 78 5.30 5.19 -0.48
N ILE A 79 4.34 4.32 -0.78
CA ILE A 79 4.52 3.12 -1.59
C ILE A 79 3.45 3.09 -2.65
N GLU A 80 3.88 3.07 -3.91
CA GLU A 80 3.02 2.88 -5.07
C GLU A 80 3.29 1.51 -5.69
N VAL A 81 2.24 0.78 -6.02
CA VAL A 81 2.35 -0.48 -6.74
C VAL A 81 1.43 -0.47 -7.95
N PHE A 82 1.99 -0.71 -9.12
CA PHE A 82 1.26 -0.87 -10.37
C PHE A 82 1.15 -2.35 -10.73
N ASN A 83 -0.04 -2.79 -11.13
CA ASN A 83 -0.28 -4.15 -11.60
C ASN A 83 0.29 -5.19 -10.61
N ARG A 84 -0.07 -5.03 -9.32
CA ARG A 84 0.43 -5.84 -8.20
C ARG A 84 0.21 -7.32 -8.46
N GLY A 85 -0.97 -7.73 -8.92
CA GLY A 85 -1.28 -9.12 -9.24
C GLY A 85 -0.33 -9.71 -10.30
N ILE A 86 -0.12 -8.98 -11.41
CA ILE A 86 0.81 -9.38 -12.47
C ILE A 86 2.25 -9.43 -11.96
N THR A 87 2.65 -8.42 -11.18
CA THR A 87 4.00 -8.33 -10.61
C THR A 87 4.31 -9.51 -9.69
N LEU A 88 3.38 -9.87 -8.81
CA LEU A 88 3.50 -11.04 -7.93
C LEU A 88 3.64 -12.35 -8.71
N PHE A 89 2.87 -12.50 -9.78
CA PHE A 89 2.87 -13.71 -10.60
C PHE A 89 4.15 -13.87 -11.44
N THR A 90 4.72 -12.76 -11.91
CA THR A 90 5.78 -12.79 -12.94
C THR A 90 7.19 -12.59 -12.39
N THR A 91 7.37 -11.83 -11.31
CA THR A 91 8.71 -11.41 -10.84
C THR A 91 9.20 -12.14 -9.60
N GLY A 92 8.27 -12.61 -8.76
CA GLY A 92 8.61 -13.15 -7.45
C GLY A 92 9.28 -12.16 -6.50
N ASP A 93 9.22 -10.84 -6.77
CA ASP A 93 9.86 -9.80 -5.95
C ASP A 93 9.41 -9.86 -4.49
N GLU A 94 10.37 -10.12 -3.59
CA GLU A 94 10.11 -10.21 -2.16
C GLU A 94 9.62 -8.90 -1.54
N LYS A 95 10.02 -7.74 -2.07
CA LYS A 95 9.50 -6.44 -1.61
C LYS A 95 8.01 -6.34 -1.90
N VAL A 96 7.60 -6.71 -3.11
CA VAL A 96 6.18 -6.69 -3.52
C VAL A 96 5.37 -7.72 -2.73
N LYS A 97 5.93 -8.89 -2.42
CA LYS A 97 5.27 -9.89 -1.55
C LYS A 97 5.06 -9.35 -0.13
N ARG A 98 6.05 -8.68 0.46
CA ARG A 98 5.96 -8.03 1.78
C ARG A 98 4.88 -6.96 1.79
N ILE A 99 4.90 -6.06 0.80
CA ILE A 99 3.87 -5.03 0.60
C ILE A 99 2.49 -5.68 0.49
N HIS A 100 2.33 -6.68 -0.38
CA HIS A 100 1.07 -7.39 -0.59
C HIS A 100 0.48 -7.96 0.71
N ARG A 101 1.31 -8.58 1.58
CA ARG A 101 0.83 -9.12 2.87
C ARG A 101 0.19 -8.04 3.75
N VAL A 102 0.75 -6.84 3.78
CA VAL A 102 0.17 -5.70 4.51
C VAL A 102 -1.09 -5.16 3.83
N LEU A 103 -1.08 -5.02 2.51
CA LEU A 103 -2.24 -4.53 1.76
C LEU A 103 -3.47 -5.45 1.89
N CYS A 104 -3.27 -6.77 1.90
CA CYS A 104 -4.34 -7.74 2.15
C CYS A 104 -5.01 -7.52 3.51
N LYS A 105 -4.25 -7.18 4.56
CA LYS A 105 -4.81 -6.88 5.89
C LYS A 105 -5.66 -5.60 5.88
N LEU A 106 -5.35 -4.63 5.02
CA LEU A 106 -6.16 -3.43 4.84
C LEU A 106 -7.41 -3.69 3.99
N ASP A 107 -7.34 -4.61 3.02
CA ASP A 107 -8.47 -4.99 2.17
C ASP A 107 -9.50 -5.86 2.88
N ASP A 108 -9.09 -6.76 3.79
CA ASP A 108 -9.99 -7.54 4.64
C ASP A 108 -10.91 -6.66 5.52
N ARG A 109 -10.58 -5.37 5.66
CA ARG A 109 -11.33 -4.37 6.42
C ARG A 109 -12.27 -3.52 5.55
N LYS A 110 -12.67 -3.99 4.35
CA LYS A 110 -13.68 -3.35 3.47
C LYS A 110 -15.14 -3.35 4.02
N LYS A 111 -15.38 -3.78 5.26
CA LYS A 111 -16.72 -3.88 5.86
C LYS A 111 -17.09 -2.65 6.66
#